data_AF-A0A924B5U1-F1
#
_entry.id   AF-A0A924B5U1-F1
#
_cell.length_a   1.000
_cell.length_b   1.000
_cell.length_c   1.000
_cell.angle_alpha   90.00
_cell.angle_beta   90.00
_cell.angle_gamma   90.00
#
_symmetry.space_group_name_H-M   'P 1'
#
loop_
_entity.id
_entity.type
_entity.pdbx_description
1 polymer ?
#
loop_
_entity_poly.entity_id
_entity_poly.type
_entity_poly.pdbx_seq_one_letter_code
_entity_poly.pdbx_strand_id
1 'polypeptide(L)'
;FPRLAERRWWAIIQGAYTGISAYVGGAIIIALLGGGSVALMAFILGLPYALPLGLWMMLLEIIPMIGATIGAVPAVIVAFVVGGPVNGIIMIAFIIVYQQVENIVIQPRVQGRAAALSPLVVFMSVLIGSQILGVLGALFAVPVAGVVQIFMRQVIEQRGTEDMHLPAPISGAPVTEHEIAADGPTDISPGDGHPDADDSDDTSGDRSGRNFATE
;
A
#
# COMPACT_ATOMS: atom_id res chain seq x y z
N PHE A 1 -27.06 16.99 20.10
CA PHE A 1 -26.22 15.87 19.63
C PHE A 1 -26.40 15.39 18.17
N PRO A 2 -27.27 15.92 17.28
CA PRO A 2 -27.36 15.39 15.89
C PRO A 2 -26.28 15.89 14.91
N ARG A 3 -25.57 16.99 15.20
CA ARG A 3 -24.66 17.67 14.25
C ARG A 3 -23.32 16.95 13.97
N LEU A 4 -22.94 15.97 14.79
CA LEU A 4 -21.69 15.19 14.62
C LEU A 4 -21.88 14.01 13.65
N ALA A 5 -23.07 13.40 13.64
CA ALA A 5 -23.41 12.33 12.72
C ALA A 5 -23.47 12.85 11.27
N GLU A 6 -24.08 14.02 11.05
CA GLU A 6 -24.17 14.65 9.73
C GLU A 6 -22.78 14.94 9.12
N ARG A 7 -21.87 15.53 9.90
CA ARG A 7 -20.48 15.79 9.44
C ARG A 7 -19.74 14.50 9.06
N ARG A 8 -20.02 13.39 9.75
CA ARG A 8 -19.42 12.08 9.50
C ARG A 8 -19.93 11.46 8.19
N TRP A 9 -21.24 11.51 7.94
CA TRP A 9 -21.83 11.03 6.67
C TRP A 9 -21.30 11.80 5.45
N TRP A 10 -21.13 13.12 5.56
CA TRP A 10 -20.54 13.91 4.49
C TRP A 10 -19.09 13.53 4.19
N ALA A 11 -18.27 13.24 5.21
CA ALA A 11 -16.89 12.80 5.02
C ALA A 11 -16.79 11.44 4.31
N ILE A 12 -17.69 10.50 4.63
CA ILE A 12 -17.77 9.17 3.98
C ILE A 12 -18.13 9.34 2.50
N ILE A 13 -19.16 10.14 2.22
CA ILE A 13 -19.65 10.40 0.86
C ILE A 13 -18.55 11.05 0.01
N GLN A 14 -17.87 12.08 0.52
CA GLN A 14 -16.78 12.76 -0.18
C GLN A 14 -15.57 11.83 -0.41
N GLY A 15 -15.24 10.98 0.57
CA GLY A 15 -14.21 9.95 0.42
C GLY A 15 -14.55 8.92 -0.66
N ALA A 16 -15.80 8.48 -0.74
CA ALA A 16 -16.26 7.57 -1.79
C ALA A 16 -16.22 8.23 -3.18
N TYR A 17 -16.70 9.47 -3.30
CA TYR A 17 -16.66 10.21 -4.57
C TYR A 17 -15.24 10.42 -5.09
N THR A 18 -14.31 10.81 -4.22
CA THR A 18 -12.90 11.03 -4.59
C THR A 18 -12.18 9.74 -4.94
N GLY A 19 -12.47 8.63 -4.25
CA GLY A 19 -11.94 7.32 -4.60
C GLY A 19 -12.43 6.83 -5.97
N ILE A 20 -13.73 6.95 -6.24
CA ILE A 20 -14.33 6.54 -7.52
C ILE A 20 -13.81 7.41 -8.67
N SER A 21 -13.73 8.73 -8.49
CA SER A 21 -13.26 9.63 -9.54
C SER A 21 -11.78 9.44 -9.87
N ALA A 22 -10.94 9.21 -8.85
CA ALA A 22 -9.53 8.88 -9.04
C ALA A 22 -9.35 7.55 -9.78
N TYR A 23 -10.15 6.53 -9.42
CA TYR A 23 -10.12 5.23 -10.07
C TYR A 23 -10.57 5.30 -11.54
N VAL A 24 -11.71 5.92 -11.82
CA VAL A 24 -12.24 6.07 -13.19
C VAL A 24 -11.27 6.90 -14.04
N GLY A 25 -10.75 8.00 -13.50
CA GLY A 25 -9.72 8.80 -14.17
C GLY A 25 -8.47 7.98 -14.48
N GLY A 26 -8.01 7.17 -13.53
CA GLY A 26 -6.88 6.27 -13.73
C GLY A 26 -7.13 5.19 -14.77
N ALA A 27 -8.32 4.59 -14.79
CA ALA A 27 -8.71 3.60 -15.80
C ALA A 27 -8.71 4.17 -17.22
N ILE A 28 -9.18 5.41 -17.40
CA ILE A 28 -9.14 6.10 -18.70
C ILE A 28 -7.69 6.33 -19.15
N ILE A 29 -6.81 6.76 -18.24
CA ILE A 29 -5.38 6.96 -18.55
C ILE A 29 -4.74 5.64 -18.99
N ILE A 30 -5.01 4.55 -18.27
CA ILE A 30 -4.47 3.22 -18.61
C ILE A 30 -4.99 2.77 -19.97
N ALA A 31 -6.29 2.88 -20.23
CA ALA A 31 -6.89 2.55 -21.51
C ALA A 31 -6.27 3.32 -22.68
N LEU A 32 -6.01 4.62 -22.50
CA LEU A 32 -5.33 5.44 -23.49
C LEU A 32 -3.89 4.96 -23.74
N LEU A 33 -3.18 4.59 -22.67
CA LEU A 33 -1.81 4.08 -22.77
C LEU A 33 -1.78 2.73 -23.50
N GLY A 34 -2.65 1.78 -23.18
CA GLY A 34 -2.58 0.45 -23.80
C GLY A 34 -3.13 0.43 -25.20
N GLY A 35 -4.27 1.08 -25.44
CA GLY A 35 -4.77 1.30 -26.79
C GLY A 35 -3.76 2.05 -27.68
N GLY A 36 -3.16 3.13 -27.17
CA GLY A 36 -2.13 3.88 -27.87
C GLY A 36 -0.87 3.05 -28.14
N SER A 37 -0.43 2.24 -27.17
CA SER A 37 0.73 1.37 -27.29
C SER A 37 0.51 0.27 -28.33
N VAL A 38 -0.68 -0.35 -28.37
CA VAL A 38 -1.05 -1.35 -29.38
C VAL A 38 -1.14 -0.71 -30.77
N ALA A 39 -1.76 0.46 -30.91
CA ALA A 39 -1.79 1.19 -32.19
C ALA A 39 -0.38 1.52 -32.68
N LEU A 40 0.48 2.03 -31.80
CA LEU A 40 1.85 2.38 -32.13
C LEU A 40 2.64 1.15 -32.57
N MET A 41 2.50 0.02 -31.86
CA MET A 41 3.19 -1.22 -32.22
C MET A 41 2.70 -1.77 -33.54
N ALA A 42 1.38 -1.79 -33.77
CA ALA A 42 0.81 -2.22 -35.05
C ALA A 42 1.31 -1.33 -36.21
N PHE A 43 1.45 -0.02 -35.99
CA PHE A 43 2.01 0.92 -36.97
C PHE A 43 3.49 0.63 -37.27
N ILE A 44 4.31 0.40 -36.23
CA ILE A 44 5.74 0.06 -36.39
C ILE A 44 5.91 -1.24 -37.17
N LEU A 45 5.06 -2.24 -36.93
CA LEU A 45 5.06 -3.52 -37.64
C LEU A 45 4.48 -3.44 -39.06
N GLY A 46 4.00 -2.27 -39.50
CA GLY A 46 3.39 -2.07 -40.81
C GLY A 46 2.06 -2.82 -40.98
N LEU A 47 1.38 -3.14 -39.88
CA LEU A 47 0.09 -3.83 -39.93
C LEU A 47 -1.00 -2.89 -40.40
N PRO A 48 -1.92 -3.34 -41.27
CA PRO A 48 -3.11 -2.56 -41.54
C PRO A 48 -3.98 -2.49 -40.28
N TYR A 49 -4.83 -1.47 -40.21
CA TYR A 49 -5.78 -1.28 -39.11
C TYR A 49 -5.14 -0.99 -37.74
N ALA A 50 -3.92 -0.44 -37.69
CA ALA A 50 -3.27 -0.03 -36.44
C ALA A 50 -4.18 0.83 -35.54
N LEU A 51 -4.86 1.83 -36.12
CA LEU A 51 -5.75 2.72 -35.38
C LEU A 51 -7.03 1.99 -34.89
N PRO A 52 -7.78 1.25 -35.72
CA PRO A 52 -8.88 0.40 -35.25
C PRO A 52 -8.49 -0.60 -34.14
N LEU A 53 -7.32 -1.24 -34.23
CA LEU A 53 -6.85 -2.20 -33.23
C LEU A 53 -6.56 -1.54 -31.89
N GLY A 54 -5.89 -0.37 -31.90
CA GLY A 54 -5.66 0.39 -30.67
C GLY A 54 -6.94 0.92 -30.06
N LEU A 55 -7.90 1.39 -30.87
CA LEU A 55 -9.21 1.81 -30.38
C LEU A 55 -9.99 0.66 -29.76
N TRP A 56 -9.92 -0.53 -30.36
CA TRP A 56 -10.51 -1.75 -29.80
C TRP A 56 -9.92 -2.10 -28.44
N MET A 57 -8.58 -2.11 -28.35
CA MET A 57 -7.86 -2.33 -27.09
C MET A 57 -8.28 -1.29 -26.04
N MET A 58 -8.25 0.00 -26.39
CA MET A 58 -8.64 1.11 -25.52
C MET A 58 -10.05 0.93 -24.96
N LEU A 59 -11.01 0.51 -25.80
CA LEU A 59 -12.38 0.31 -25.36
C LEU A 59 -12.50 -0.82 -24.34
N LEU A 60 -11.80 -1.93 -24.57
CA LEU A 60 -11.87 -3.09 -23.67
C LEU A 60 -11.07 -2.88 -22.39
N GLU A 61 -9.97 -2.13 -22.44
CA GLU A 61 -9.07 -1.86 -21.31
C GLU A 61 -9.73 -1.01 -20.20
N ILE A 62 -10.88 -0.39 -20.48
CA ILE A 62 -11.77 0.19 -19.46
C ILE A 62 -12.22 -0.89 -18.44
N ILE A 63 -12.31 -2.15 -18.87
CA ILE A 63 -12.64 -3.30 -18.03
C ILE A 63 -11.34 -3.80 -17.36
N PRO A 64 -11.16 -3.59 -16.05
CA PRO A 64 -9.94 -3.98 -15.35
C PRO A 64 -9.69 -5.49 -15.42
N MET A 65 -8.43 -5.91 -15.42
CA MET A 65 -7.95 -7.30 -15.42
C MET A 65 -8.27 -8.13 -16.67
N ILE A 66 -9.41 -7.89 -17.31
CA ILE A 66 -9.89 -8.68 -18.45
C ILE A 66 -9.66 -7.94 -19.77
N GLY A 67 -9.79 -6.61 -19.75
CA GLY A 67 -9.79 -5.75 -20.92
C GLY A 67 -8.56 -5.90 -21.79
N ALA A 68 -7.38 -5.85 -21.19
CA ALA A 68 -6.12 -5.97 -21.91
C ALA A 68 -5.92 -7.38 -22.52
N THR A 69 -6.35 -8.43 -21.81
CA THR A 69 -6.25 -9.81 -22.30
C THR A 69 -7.13 -10.05 -23.52
N ILE A 70 -8.39 -9.59 -23.48
CA ILE A 70 -9.33 -9.75 -24.61
C ILE A 70 -9.02 -8.75 -25.73
N GLY A 71 -8.63 -7.53 -25.37
CA GLY A 71 -8.27 -6.45 -26.31
C GLY A 71 -7.05 -6.79 -27.16
N ALA A 72 -6.12 -7.57 -26.62
CA ALA A 72 -4.95 -8.08 -27.33
C ALA A 72 -5.30 -9.06 -28.48
N VAL A 73 -6.41 -9.80 -28.37
CA VAL A 73 -6.70 -10.93 -29.26
C VAL A 73 -6.76 -10.52 -30.74
N PRO A 74 -7.53 -9.49 -31.15
CA PRO A 74 -7.56 -9.09 -32.55
C PRO A 74 -6.21 -8.57 -33.05
N ALA A 75 -5.44 -7.87 -32.21
CA ALA A 75 -4.13 -7.35 -32.59
C ALA A 75 -3.15 -8.48 -32.91
N VAL A 76 -3.12 -9.53 -32.08
CA VAL A 76 -2.31 -10.73 -32.30
C VAL A 76 -2.77 -11.47 -33.56
N ILE A 77 -4.07 -11.69 -33.73
CA ILE A 77 -4.62 -12.39 -34.90
C ILE A 77 -4.23 -11.65 -36.18
N VAL A 78 -4.46 -10.33 -36.24
CA VAL A 78 -4.11 -9.53 -37.42
C VAL A 78 -2.60 -9.55 -37.67
N ALA A 79 -1.78 -9.48 -36.62
CA ALA A 79 -0.33 -9.58 -36.75
C ALA A 79 0.13 -10.90 -37.37
N PHE A 80 -0.46 -12.04 -36.97
CA PHE A 80 -0.15 -13.35 -37.57
C PHE A 80 -0.68 -13.50 -39.00
N VAL A 81 -1.95 -13.15 -39.21
CA VAL A 81 -2.64 -13.42 -40.48
C VAL A 81 -2.15 -12.50 -41.58
N VAL A 82 -1.92 -11.22 -41.27
CA VAL A 82 -1.58 -10.21 -42.26
C VAL A 82 -0.08 -9.88 -42.26
N GLY A 83 0.53 -9.82 -41.08
CA GLY A 83 1.96 -9.55 -40.93
C GLY A 83 2.85 -10.79 -40.99
N GLY A 84 2.28 -11.99 -40.96
CA GLY A 84 3.03 -13.25 -40.94
C GLY A 84 3.53 -13.65 -39.54
N PRO A 85 4.20 -14.81 -39.43
CA PRO A 85 4.54 -15.42 -38.15
C PRO A 85 5.51 -14.58 -37.31
N VAL A 86 6.45 -13.88 -37.95
CA VAL A 86 7.43 -13.02 -37.25
C VAL A 86 6.74 -11.85 -36.57
N ASN A 87 5.88 -11.12 -37.29
CA ASN A 87 5.13 -9.99 -36.73
C ASN A 87 4.15 -10.44 -35.64
N GLY A 88 3.51 -11.60 -35.81
CA GLY A 88 2.67 -12.21 -34.79
C GLY A 88 3.42 -12.49 -33.48
N ILE A 89 4.59 -13.11 -33.56
CA ILE A 89 5.44 -13.39 -32.38
C ILE A 89 5.90 -12.09 -31.72
N ILE A 90 6.32 -11.09 -32.51
CA ILE A 90 6.73 -9.79 -31.98
C ILE A 90 5.57 -9.10 -31.26
N MET A 91 4.36 -9.14 -31.82
CA MET A 91 3.16 -8.58 -31.20
C MET A 91 2.83 -9.29 -29.88
N ILE A 92 2.91 -10.61 -29.82
CA ILE A 92 2.72 -11.36 -28.56
C ILE A 92 3.76 -10.93 -27.52
N ALA A 93 5.04 -10.92 -27.88
CA ALA A 93 6.11 -10.56 -26.97
C ALA A 93 5.91 -9.13 -26.43
N PHE A 94 5.53 -8.20 -27.30
CA PHE A 94 5.18 -6.84 -26.93
C PHE A 94 4.02 -6.78 -25.94
N ILE A 95 2.91 -7.47 -26.20
CA ILE A 95 1.74 -7.45 -25.31
C ILE A 95 2.11 -8.00 -23.93
N ILE A 96 2.89 -9.07 -23.87
CA ILE A 96 3.37 -9.62 -22.59
C ILE A 96 4.22 -8.58 -21.85
N VAL A 97 5.21 -7.98 -22.51
CA VAL A 97 6.07 -6.96 -21.89
C VAL A 97 5.25 -5.74 -21.44
N TYR A 98 4.35 -5.25 -22.30
CA TYR A 98 3.46 -4.15 -21.99
C TYR A 98 2.60 -4.48 -20.77
N GLN A 99 2.00 -5.66 -20.71
CA GLN A 99 1.17 -6.07 -19.58
C GLN A 99 1.96 -6.11 -18.27
N GLN A 100 3.22 -6.55 -18.31
CA GLN A 100 4.09 -6.51 -17.14
C GLN A 100 4.39 -5.08 -16.68
N VAL A 101 4.69 -4.18 -17.62
CA VAL A 101 4.90 -2.76 -17.32
C VAL A 101 3.62 -2.15 -16.77
N GLU A 102 2.47 -2.45 -17.36
CA GLU A 102 1.19 -1.94 -16.91
C GLU A 102 0.90 -2.36 -15.47
N ASN A 103 1.02 -3.65 -15.17
CA ASN A 103 0.68 -4.21 -13.87
C ASN A 103 1.66 -3.78 -12.77
N ILE A 104 2.95 -3.71 -13.06
CA ILE A 104 3.99 -3.44 -12.05
C ILE A 104 4.22 -1.93 -11.87
N VAL A 105 4.06 -1.14 -12.94
CA VAL A 105 4.47 0.25 -12.97
C VAL A 105 3.29 1.20 -13.16
N ILE A 106 2.49 1.00 -14.21
CA ILE A 106 1.47 1.98 -14.61
C ILE A 106 0.31 1.98 -13.62
N GLN A 107 -0.28 0.81 -13.35
CA GLN A 107 -1.42 0.66 -12.44
C GLN A 107 -1.13 1.26 -11.05
N PRO A 108 -0.01 0.91 -10.35
CA PRO A 108 0.25 1.48 -9.03
C PRO A 108 0.52 2.98 -9.03
N ARG A 109 1.11 3.52 -10.10
CA ARG A 109 1.41 4.96 -10.21
C ARG A 109 0.18 5.78 -10.56
N VAL A 110 -0.67 5.27 -11.46
CA VAL A 110 -1.84 5.98 -11.97
C VAL A 110 -3.01 5.86 -10.99
N GLN A 111 -3.23 4.69 -10.40
CA GLN A 111 -4.35 4.46 -9.48
C GLN A 111 -3.98 4.64 -8.00
N GLY A 112 -2.68 4.63 -7.65
CA GLY A 112 -2.20 4.92 -6.29
C GLY A 112 -2.70 3.95 -5.20
N ARG A 113 -2.33 4.22 -3.93
CA ARG A 113 -2.82 3.46 -2.75
C ARG A 113 -4.34 3.56 -2.52
N ALA A 114 -5.06 4.33 -3.33
CA ALA A 114 -6.52 4.47 -3.26
C ALA A 114 -7.26 3.15 -3.54
N ALA A 115 -6.61 2.18 -4.17
CA ALA A 115 -7.13 0.84 -4.43
C ALA A 115 -6.12 -0.26 -4.06
N ALA A 116 -5.47 -0.16 -2.89
CA ALA A 116 -4.73 -1.29 -2.32
C ALA A 116 -5.68 -2.40 -1.85
N LEU A 117 -6.57 -2.85 -2.73
CA LEU A 117 -7.36 -4.05 -2.56
C LEU A 117 -6.37 -5.21 -2.63
N SER A 118 -6.27 -5.98 -1.55
CA SER A 118 -5.56 -7.25 -1.62
C SER A 118 -6.11 -8.04 -2.81
N PRO A 119 -5.27 -8.70 -3.64
CA PRO A 119 -5.73 -9.54 -4.74
C PRO A 119 -6.79 -10.57 -4.31
N LEU A 120 -6.71 -11.01 -3.05
CA LEU A 120 -7.71 -11.86 -2.42
C LEU A 120 -9.09 -11.17 -2.33
N VAL A 121 -9.14 -9.89 -1.97
CA VAL A 121 -10.40 -9.12 -1.88
C VAL A 121 -11.00 -8.94 -3.26
N VAL A 122 -10.21 -8.60 -4.27
CA VAL A 122 -10.69 -8.50 -5.66
C VAL A 122 -11.24 -9.85 -6.13
N PHE A 123 -10.50 -10.94 -5.91
CA PHE A 123 -10.92 -12.28 -6.27
C PHE A 123 -12.24 -12.67 -5.59
N MET A 124 -12.36 -12.44 -4.28
CA MET A 124 -13.58 -12.73 -3.53
C MET A 124 -14.76 -11.88 -4.01
N SER A 125 -14.53 -10.60 -4.31
CA SER A 125 -15.57 -9.72 -4.85
C SER A 125 -16.01 -10.15 -6.25
N VAL A 126 -15.10 -10.59 -7.12
CA VAL A 126 -15.43 -11.14 -8.45
C VAL A 126 -16.23 -12.42 -8.30
N LEU A 127 -15.83 -13.32 -7.40
CA LEU A 127 -16.52 -14.57 -7.15
C LEU A 127 -17.95 -14.31 -6.65
N ILE A 128 -18.10 -13.48 -5.62
CA ILE A 128 -19.41 -13.12 -5.05
C ILE A 128 -20.27 -12.39 -6.10
N GLY A 129 -19.73 -11.38 -6.76
CA GLY A 129 -20.44 -10.64 -7.81
C GLY A 129 -20.90 -11.55 -8.95
N SER A 130 -20.03 -12.48 -9.38
CA SER A 130 -20.35 -13.44 -10.43
C SER A 130 -21.50 -14.37 -10.08
N GLN A 131 -21.67 -14.74 -8.80
CA GLN A 131 -22.77 -15.59 -8.36
C GLN A 131 -24.11 -14.85 -8.30
N ILE A 132 -24.09 -13.53 -8.05
CA ILE A 132 -25.31 -12.72 -7.91
C ILE A 132 -25.83 -12.24 -9.28
N LEU A 133 -24.95 -11.67 -10.10
CA LEU A 133 -25.32 -11.01 -11.37
C LEU A 133 -24.62 -11.62 -12.61
N GLY A 134 -23.96 -12.76 -12.46
CA GLY A 134 -23.22 -13.39 -13.56
C GLY A 134 -22.05 -12.54 -14.02
N VAL A 135 -21.82 -12.52 -15.34
CA VAL A 135 -20.74 -11.74 -15.98
C VAL A 135 -20.81 -10.24 -15.62
N LEU A 136 -22.01 -9.68 -15.48
CA LEU A 136 -22.18 -8.28 -15.07
C LEU A 136 -21.69 -8.04 -13.65
N GLY A 137 -21.93 -8.99 -12.73
CA GLY A 137 -21.45 -8.87 -11.35
C GLY A 137 -19.94 -9.01 -11.25
N ALA A 138 -19.31 -9.83 -12.10
CA ALA A 138 -17.86 -9.89 -12.22
C ALA A 138 -17.28 -8.57 -12.74
N LEU A 139 -17.96 -7.91 -13.69
CA LEU A 139 -17.54 -6.64 -14.28
C LEU A 139 -17.48 -5.50 -13.23
N PHE A 140 -18.49 -5.42 -12.38
CA PHE A 140 -18.59 -4.37 -11.34
C PHE A 140 -17.92 -4.76 -10.02
N ALA A 141 -17.38 -5.96 -9.89
CA ALA A 141 -16.81 -6.45 -8.64
C ALA A 141 -15.66 -5.58 -8.12
N VAL A 142 -14.73 -5.16 -8.99
CA VAL A 142 -13.55 -4.36 -8.60
C VAL A 142 -13.95 -2.98 -8.03
N PRO A 143 -14.75 -2.15 -8.73
CA PRO A 143 -15.15 -0.85 -8.18
C PRO A 143 -15.99 -0.98 -6.91
N VAL A 144 -16.89 -1.99 -6.84
CA VAL A 144 -17.67 -2.26 -5.62
C VAL A 144 -16.76 -2.66 -4.46
N ALA A 145 -15.77 -3.52 -4.70
CA ALA A 145 -14.79 -3.91 -3.69
C ALA A 145 -14.02 -2.70 -3.15
N GLY A 146 -13.62 -1.77 -4.03
CA GLY A 146 -12.96 -0.52 -3.65
C GLY A 146 -13.81 0.32 -2.71
N VAL A 147 -15.10 0.49 -3.02
CA VAL A 147 -16.04 1.20 -2.14
C VAL A 147 -16.16 0.51 -0.78
N VAL A 148 -16.33 -0.81 -0.76
CA VAL A 148 -16.43 -1.60 0.48
C VAL A 148 -15.16 -1.46 1.34
N GLN A 149 -13.98 -1.48 0.72
CA GLN A 149 -12.72 -1.34 1.43
C GLN A 149 -12.59 0.04 2.10
N ILE A 150 -12.98 1.11 1.41
CA ILE A 150 -12.99 2.48 1.98
C ILE A 150 -13.88 2.52 3.22
N PHE A 151 -15.08 1.94 3.13
CA PHE A 151 -16.00 1.82 4.27
C PHE A 151 -15.38 1.04 5.43
N MET A 152 -14.80 -0.14 5.16
CA MET A 152 -14.20 -0.96 6.21
C MET A 152 -13.03 -0.27 6.91
N ARG A 153 -12.16 0.42 6.15
CA ARG A 153 -11.01 1.14 6.71
C ARG A 153 -11.45 2.24 7.69
N GLN A 154 -12.50 2.97 7.35
CA GLN A 154 -13.06 4.01 8.22
C GLN A 154 -13.74 3.45 9.48
N VAL A 155 -14.29 2.24 9.43
CA VAL A 155 -14.86 1.56 10.61
C VAL A 155 -13.77 1.03 11.53
N ILE A 156 -12.66 0.54 10.97
CA ILE A 156 -11.53 0.02 11.76
C ILE A 156 -10.75 1.17 12.43
N GLU A 157 -10.52 2.29 11.72
CA GLU A 157 -9.89 3.49 12.31
C GLU A 157 -10.72 4.10 13.45
N GLN A 158 -12.03 3.88 13.49
CA GLN A 158 -12.87 4.30 14.64
C GLN A 158 -12.56 3.53 15.93
N ARG A 159 -12.04 2.30 15.84
CA ARG A 159 -11.72 1.49 17.02
C ARG A 159 -10.34 1.80 17.63
N GLY A 160 -9.47 2.51 16.90
CA GLY A 160 -8.13 2.86 17.39
C GLY A 160 -8.06 4.09 18.30
N THR A 161 -9.14 4.88 18.39
CA THR A 161 -9.14 6.17 19.11
C THR A 161 -9.88 6.11 20.46
N GLU A 162 -10.60 5.02 20.76
CA GLU A 162 -11.27 4.85 22.07
C GLU A 162 -10.31 4.33 23.17
N ASP A 163 -9.22 3.66 22.83
CA ASP A 163 -8.25 3.13 23.80
C ASP A 163 -7.24 4.17 24.32
N MET A 164 -7.35 5.44 23.90
CA MET A 164 -6.50 6.55 24.35
C MET A 164 -7.27 7.64 25.10
N HIS A 165 -8.36 7.29 25.80
CA HIS A 165 -8.79 8.07 26.97
C HIS A 165 -7.94 7.66 28.17
N LEU A 166 -6.66 8.04 28.16
CA LEU A 166 -6.01 8.28 29.44
C LEU A 166 -6.78 9.42 30.12
N PRO A 167 -7.22 9.27 31.38
CA PRO A 167 -7.88 10.36 32.10
C PRO A 167 -7.00 11.60 32.01
N ALA A 168 -7.59 12.72 31.63
CA ALA A 168 -6.90 13.99 31.47
C ALA A 168 -5.98 14.24 32.68
N PRO A 169 -4.72 14.69 32.48
CA PRO A 169 -3.93 15.18 33.59
C PRO A 169 -4.77 16.24 34.30
N ILE A 170 -5.05 16.00 35.58
CA ILE A 170 -5.66 16.96 36.50
C ILE A 170 -4.86 18.27 36.44
N SER A 171 -5.34 19.21 35.64
CA SER A 171 -4.82 20.57 35.61
C SER A 171 -5.24 21.27 36.89
N GLY A 172 -4.31 21.46 37.83
CA GLY A 172 -4.49 22.42 38.92
C GLY A 172 -3.87 22.06 40.26
N ALA A 173 -2.54 22.11 40.36
CA ALA A 173 -1.88 22.52 41.59
C ALA A 173 -0.58 23.25 41.21
N PRO A 174 -0.40 24.54 41.56
CA PRO A 174 0.88 25.20 41.33
C PRO A 174 1.87 24.60 42.32
N VAL A 175 2.84 23.84 41.82
CA VAL A 175 3.97 23.41 42.65
C VAL A 175 4.86 24.65 42.81
N THR A 176 4.67 25.37 43.91
CA THR A 176 5.57 26.47 44.29
C THR A 176 6.95 25.90 44.58
N GLU A 177 7.93 26.36 43.81
CA GLU A 177 9.33 25.93 43.76
C GLU A 177 10.16 26.40 44.98
N HIS A 178 9.60 26.41 46.18
CA HIS A 178 10.24 26.98 47.36
C HIS A 178 10.32 26.05 48.58
N GLU A 179 10.64 24.78 48.33
CA GLU A 179 11.02 23.83 49.38
C GLU A 179 12.28 23.04 48.98
N ILE A 180 13.24 23.76 48.41
CA ILE A 180 14.64 23.33 48.32
C ILE A 180 15.49 24.46 48.91
N ALA A 181 15.34 24.67 50.22
CA ALA A 181 16.22 25.56 50.95
C ALA A 181 16.40 25.06 52.38
N ALA A 182 17.65 24.68 52.66
CA ALA A 182 18.32 24.89 53.94
C ALA A 182 17.69 24.26 55.20
N ASP A 183 18.25 23.12 55.62
CA ASP A 183 18.75 23.04 56.99
C ASP A 183 19.96 22.09 57.10
N GLY A 184 20.92 22.49 57.93
CA GLY A 184 22.25 21.91 58.09
C GLY A 184 22.38 20.83 59.18
N PRO A 185 23.60 20.52 59.65
CA PRO A 185 24.00 19.23 60.22
C PRO A 185 24.02 19.18 61.76
N THR A 186 23.82 17.99 62.37
CA THR A 186 24.25 17.53 63.73
C THR A 186 23.52 16.20 64.02
N ASP A 187 23.93 15.22 64.83
CA ASP A 187 25.08 14.88 65.68
C ASP A 187 24.74 13.47 66.22
N ILE A 188 25.61 12.47 66.06
CA ILE A 188 25.63 11.30 66.96
C ILE A 188 27.08 10.93 67.29
N SER A 189 27.37 10.96 68.59
CA SER A 189 28.67 10.86 69.26
C SER A 189 29.34 9.46 69.26
N PRO A 190 30.62 9.35 69.68
CA PRO A 190 31.50 8.19 69.46
C PRO A 190 31.73 7.29 70.70
N GLY A 191 32.16 6.04 70.43
CA GLY A 191 33.11 5.29 71.24
C GLY A 191 32.57 4.03 71.95
N ASP A 192 33.13 2.86 71.60
CA ASP A 192 33.67 1.83 72.52
C ASP A 192 34.37 0.73 71.68
N GLY A 193 35.59 0.33 72.08
CA GLY A 193 36.60 -0.22 71.17
C GLY A 193 37.04 -1.69 71.32
N HIS A 194 37.74 -2.12 70.26
CA HIS A 194 38.91 -3.04 70.17
C HIS A 194 38.74 -4.57 70.44
N PRO A 195 39.68 -5.46 70.04
CA PRO A 195 40.14 -5.86 68.68
C PRO A 195 40.16 -7.40 68.47
N ASP A 196 40.58 -7.87 67.28
CA ASP A 196 41.60 -8.92 67.03
C ASP A 196 41.58 -9.30 65.52
N ALA A 197 42.67 -9.03 64.77
CA ALA A 197 43.63 -10.00 64.18
C ALA A 197 43.00 -10.88 63.05
N ASP A 198 43.57 -11.11 61.86
CA ASP A 198 44.98 -11.27 61.45
C ASP A 198 45.04 -11.37 59.89
N ASP A 199 46.23 -11.07 59.33
CA ASP A 199 46.91 -11.50 58.07
C ASP A 199 46.15 -12.18 56.90
N SER A 200 46.55 -12.15 55.62
CA SER A 200 47.61 -11.55 54.79
C SER A 200 47.46 -12.15 53.38
N ASP A 201 48.23 -11.61 52.42
CA ASP A 201 48.63 -12.16 51.11
C ASP A 201 47.63 -12.22 49.94
N ASP A 202 48.06 -12.14 48.68
CA ASP A 202 49.13 -11.48 47.91
C ASP A 202 48.96 -12.06 46.48
N THR A 203 49.48 -11.35 45.48
CA THR A 203 49.84 -11.79 44.12
C THR A 203 48.70 -11.97 43.10
N SER A 204 48.58 -11.16 42.04
CA SER A 204 49.49 -10.84 40.91
C SER A 204 49.49 -11.88 39.78
N GLY A 205 49.39 -11.40 38.53
CA GLY A 205 49.71 -12.14 37.31
C GLY A 205 48.58 -12.08 36.28
N ASP A 206 48.47 -11.07 35.42
CA ASP A 206 49.34 -10.70 34.27
C ASP A 206 49.25 -11.65 33.05
N ARG A 207 49.19 -11.01 31.88
CA ARG A 207 49.46 -11.43 30.48
C ARG A 207 48.30 -11.94 29.66
N SER A 208 47.81 -11.17 28.67
CA SER A 208 48.47 -10.67 27.45
C SER A 208 48.53 -11.70 26.33
N GLY A 209 47.89 -11.33 25.21
CA GLY A 209 48.39 -11.61 23.86
C GLY A 209 47.90 -12.89 23.18
N ARG A 210 47.08 -12.73 22.13
CA ARG A 210 47.58 -12.83 20.73
C ARG A 210 46.44 -12.71 19.71
N ASN A 211 46.63 -11.76 18.79
CA ASN A 211 46.03 -11.73 17.47
C ASN A 211 46.39 -12.99 16.67
N PHE A 212 45.52 -13.44 15.77
CA PHE A 212 45.94 -13.85 14.43
C PHE A 212 44.78 -13.67 13.43
N ALA A 213 45.12 -13.01 12.31
CA ALA A 213 44.33 -12.87 11.09
C ALA A 213 44.72 -13.99 10.09
N THR A 214 44.15 -13.91 8.87
CA THR A 214 44.36 -14.72 7.64
C THR A 214 43.75 -16.13 7.68
N GLU A 215 43.00 -16.62 6.69
CA GLU A 215 42.93 -16.33 5.24
C GLU A 215 41.48 -16.31 4.72
#